data_AF-G2QEH9-F1
#
_entry.id   AF-G2QEH9-F1
#
_cell.length_a   1.000
_cell.length_b   1.000
_cell.length_c   1.000
_cell.angle_alpha   90.00
_cell.angle_beta   90.00
_cell.angle_gamma   90.00
#
_symmetry.space_group_name_H-M   'P 1'
#
loop_
_entity.id
_entity.type
_entity.pdbx_description
1 polymer ?
#
loop_
_entity_poly.entity_id
_entity_poly.type
_entity_poly.pdbx_seq_one_letter_code
_entity_poly.pdbx_strand_id
1 'polypeptide(L)'
;MAAVPTKSTPTKSIPTESIPTESIPTESIPTESIPTESSVPTKSSRKYTTLAQRVQALTLHARGAKTSEIEAITGMKERAFYTMLNRAKERGYIPGGPVKDEHVANAPKSGRPKRVTKPVA
;
A
#
# COMPACT_ATOMS: atom_id res chain seq x y z
N MET A 1 -36.12 -51.33 48.89
CA MET A 1 -37.39 -50.74 48.42
C MET A 1 -37.07 -49.35 47.92
N ALA A 2 -37.36 -48.88 46.72
CA ALA A 2 -37.89 -49.47 45.49
C ALA A 2 -37.44 -48.51 44.37
N ALA A 3 -37.01 -49.06 43.23
CA ALA A 3 -36.69 -48.30 42.03
C ALA A 3 -37.98 -47.89 41.31
N VAL A 4 -38.01 -46.69 40.71
CA VAL A 4 -39.03 -46.24 39.72
C VAL A 4 -38.51 -45.02 38.95
N PRO A 5 -38.93 -44.79 37.69
CA PRO A 5 -38.02 -44.84 36.54
C PRO A 5 -37.81 -43.47 35.86
N THR A 6 -36.68 -43.34 35.17
CA THR A 6 -36.37 -42.21 34.28
C THR A 6 -37.24 -42.26 33.03
N LYS A 7 -38.08 -41.25 32.83
CA LYS A 7 -38.89 -41.08 31.62
C LYS A 7 -38.01 -40.56 30.49
N SER A 8 -37.60 -41.44 29.58
CA SER A 8 -36.94 -41.11 28.32
C SER A 8 -37.90 -40.36 27.41
N THR A 9 -37.48 -39.21 26.88
CA THR A 9 -38.19 -38.48 25.84
C THR A 9 -37.69 -38.95 24.46
N PRO A 10 -38.58 -39.11 23.46
CA PRO A 10 -38.19 -39.59 22.15
C PRO A 10 -37.45 -38.50 21.36
N THR A 11 -36.24 -38.83 20.90
CA THR A 11 -35.49 -38.06 19.93
C THR A 11 -36.23 -38.09 18.59
N LYS A 12 -36.86 -36.96 18.22
CA LYS A 12 -37.40 -36.77 16.88
C LYS A 12 -36.24 -36.52 15.92
N SER A 13 -35.93 -37.55 15.14
CA SER A 13 -35.00 -37.52 14.00
C SER A 13 -35.41 -36.41 13.04
N ILE A 14 -34.49 -35.49 12.74
CA ILE A 14 -34.67 -34.50 11.68
C ILE A 14 -34.21 -35.19 10.38
N PRO A 15 -35.03 -35.23 9.31
CA PRO A 15 -34.60 -35.77 8.03
C PRO A 15 -33.42 -34.96 7.50
N THR A 16 -32.35 -35.65 7.12
CA THR A 16 -31.18 -35.09 6.46
C THR A 16 -31.56 -34.73 5.02
N GLU A 17 -32.26 -33.61 4.86
CA GLU A 17 -32.51 -33.06 3.54
C GLU A 17 -31.17 -32.54 3.01
N SER A 18 -30.74 -33.18 1.93
CA SER A 18 -29.48 -32.96 1.24
C SER A 18 -29.36 -31.50 0.84
N ILE A 19 -28.45 -30.77 1.48
CA ILE A 19 -28.04 -29.45 0.99
C ILE A 19 -27.36 -29.72 -0.36
N PRO A 20 -27.88 -29.23 -1.50
CA PRO A 20 -27.15 -29.34 -2.75
C PRO A 20 -25.83 -28.59 -2.56
N THR A 21 -24.72 -29.30 -2.75
CA THR A 21 -23.39 -28.71 -2.89
C THR A 21 -23.41 -27.90 -4.19
N GLU A 22 -23.96 -26.68 -4.14
CA GLU A 22 -23.68 -25.70 -5.16
C GLU A 22 -22.18 -25.44 -5.07
N SER A 23 -21.51 -25.98 -6.08
CA SER A 23 -20.14 -25.77 -6.46
C SER A 23 -19.74 -24.33 -6.15
N ILE A 24 -18.96 -24.12 -5.09
CA ILE A 24 -18.25 -22.87 -4.91
C ILE A 24 -17.32 -22.79 -6.12
N PRO A 25 -17.49 -21.85 -7.06
CA PRO A 25 -16.48 -21.68 -8.09
C PRO A 25 -15.21 -21.29 -7.36
N THR A 26 -14.21 -22.16 -7.41
CA THR A 26 -12.83 -21.80 -7.14
C THR A 26 -12.42 -20.84 -8.26
N GLU A 27 -12.89 -19.59 -8.19
CA GLU A 27 -12.22 -18.50 -8.87
C GLU A 27 -10.83 -18.43 -8.23
N SER A 28 -9.92 -19.11 -8.91
CA SER A 28 -8.48 -18.96 -8.82
C SER A 28 -8.17 -17.53 -8.46
N ILE A 29 -7.78 -17.31 -7.20
CA ILE A 29 -7.19 -16.05 -6.75
C ILE A 29 -6.08 -15.79 -7.75
N PRO A 30 -6.15 -14.74 -8.59
CA PRO A 30 -5.02 -14.42 -9.44
C PRO A 30 -3.90 -14.05 -8.48
N THR A 31 -2.90 -14.92 -8.38
CA THR A 31 -1.57 -14.56 -7.92
C THR A 31 -1.03 -13.55 -8.92
N GLU A 32 -1.52 -12.31 -8.84
CA GLU A 32 -0.84 -11.17 -9.42
C GLU A 32 0.49 -11.03 -8.67
N SER A 33 1.47 -11.70 -9.26
CA SER A 33 2.87 -11.32 -9.35
C SER A 33 3.23 -10.15 -8.44
N ILE A 34 3.89 -10.47 -7.34
CA ILE A 34 4.73 -9.53 -6.59
C ILE A 34 5.52 -8.73 -7.65
N PRO A 35 5.38 -7.40 -7.76
CA PRO A 35 6.19 -6.64 -8.68
C PRO A 35 7.63 -6.66 -8.15
N THR A 36 8.40 -7.65 -8.60
CA THR A 36 9.84 -7.75 -8.40
C THR A 36 10.51 -6.71 -9.29
N GLU A 37 10.30 -5.42 -9.01
CA GLU A 37 11.19 -4.36 -9.47
C GLU A 37 12.45 -4.41 -8.60
N SER A 38 13.27 -5.43 -8.86
CA SER A 38 14.66 -5.50 -8.43
C SER A 38 15.41 -4.36 -9.12
N SER A 39 15.33 -3.16 -8.55
CA SER A 39 16.26 -2.08 -8.87
C SER A 39 17.65 -2.52 -8.41
N VAL A 40 18.38 -3.15 -9.33
CA VAL A 40 19.79 -3.50 -9.19
C VAL A 40 20.53 -2.29 -8.60
N PRO A 41 21.21 -2.40 -7.44
CA PRO A 41 21.89 -1.26 -6.84
C PRO A 41 23.14 -0.95 -7.66
N THR A 42 22.99 -0.14 -8.71
CA THR A 42 24.14 0.41 -9.43
C THR A 42 24.86 1.38 -8.48
N LYS A 43 26.13 1.06 -8.18
CA LYS A 43 26.96 1.62 -7.10
C LYS A 43 27.20 3.15 -7.14
N SER A 44 26.58 3.91 -8.04
CA SER A 44 26.85 5.35 -8.16
C SER A 44 25.70 6.11 -8.83
N SER A 45 24.52 6.12 -8.22
CA SER A 45 23.50 7.13 -8.52
C SER A 45 22.89 7.65 -7.23
N ARG A 46 22.73 8.97 -7.13
CA ARG A 46 21.93 9.58 -6.05
C ARG A 46 20.60 8.82 -6.04
N LYS A 47 20.26 8.17 -4.94
CA LYS A 47 19.04 7.36 -4.82
C LYS A 47 17.82 8.24 -5.12
N TYR A 48 17.38 8.26 -6.37
CA TYR A 48 16.20 8.97 -6.78
C TYR A 48 15.02 8.06 -6.53
N THR A 49 14.09 8.51 -5.71
CA THR A 49 12.83 7.81 -5.54
C THR A 49 12.00 7.98 -6.81
N THR A 50 11.54 6.87 -7.38
CA THR A 50 10.65 6.84 -8.55
C THR A 50 9.27 7.43 -8.23
N LEU A 51 8.49 7.78 -9.26
CA LEU A 51 7.13 8.26 -9.08
C LEU A 51 6.26 7.20 -8.39
N ALA A 52 6.36 5.95 -8.85
CA ALA A 52 5.62 4.80 -8.31
C ALA A 52 5.90 4.60 -6.81
N GLN A 53 7.17 4.63 -6.39
CA GLN A 53 7.55 4.52 -4.98
C GLN A 53 6.93 5.62 -4.11
N ARG A 54 6.79 6.85 -4.63
CA ARG A 54 6.15 7.96 -3.89
C ARG A 54 4.65 7.74 -3.75
N VAL A 55 3.97 7.37 -4.84
CA VAL A 55 2.54 7.07 -4.83
C VAL A 55 2.24 5.92 -3.87
N GLN A 56 3.04 4.85 -3.94
CA GLN A 56 2.91 3.69 -3.07
C GLN A 56 3.14 4.07 -1.60
N ALA A 57 4.19 4.84 -1.30
CA ALA A 57 4.48 5.29 0.06
C ALA A 57 3.34 6.16 0.65
N LEU A 58 2.79 7.09 -0.13
CA LEU A 58 1.64 7.92 0.30
C LEU A 58 0.40 7.05 0.58
N THR A 59 0.15 6.07 -0.28
CA THR A 59 -0.98 5.15 -0.16
C THR A 59 -0.85 4.26 1.08
N LEU A 60 0.34 3.71 1.33
CA LEU A 60 0.62 2.89 2.51
C LEU A 60 0.48 3.70 3.80
N HIS A 61 1.04 4.90 3.85
CA HIS A 61 0.90 5.78 5.01
C HIS A 61 -0.56 6.17 5.26
N ALA A 62 -1.34 6.43 4.20
CA ALA A 62 -2.77 6.72 4.35
C ALA A 62 -3.56 5.54 4.95
N ARG A 63 -3.10 4.31 4.74
CA ARG A 63 -3.65 3.09 5.34
C ARG A 63 -3.14 2.81 6.75
N GLY A 64 -2.31 3.70 7.32
CA GLY A 64 -1.74 3.55 8.66
C GLY A 64 -0.47 2.70 8.72
N ALA A 65 0.15 2.38 7.59
CA ALA A 65 1.43 1.67 7.58
C ALA A 65 2.52 2.48 8.29
N LYS A 66 3.36 1.79 9.05
CA LYS A 66 4.51 2.41 9.74
C LYS A 66 5.59 2.77 8.71
N THR A 67 6.40 3.78 9.02
CA THR A 67 7.50 4.20 8.13
C THR A 67 8.51 3.09 7.85
N SER A 68 8.77 2.20 8.82
CA SER A 68 9.64 1.03 8.62
C SER A 68 9.07 0.04 7.58
N GLU A 69 7.75 -0.15 7.57
CA GLU A 69 7.07 -1.00 6.60
C GLU A 69 7.07 -0.37 5.21
N ILE A 70 6.85 0.96 5.15
CA ILE A 70 6.98 1.73 3.91
C ILE A 70 8.40 1.62 3.35
N GLU A 71 9.43 1.70 4.20
CA GLU A 71 10.84 1.54 3.78
C GLU A 71 11.11 0.12 3.27
N ALA A 72 10.56 -0.90 3.93
CA ALA A 72 10.71 -2.29 3.50
C ALA A 72 10.06 -2.55 2.14
N ILE A 73 8.87 -1.98 1.88
CA ILE A 73 8.13 -2.20 0.64
C ILE A 73 8.67 -1.34 -0.51
N THR A 74 8.92 -0.05 -0.26
CA THR A 74 9.26 0.91 -1.32
C THR A 74 10.76 1.14 -1.48
N GLY A 75 11.58 0.72 -0.51
CA GLY A 75 13.01 1.05 -0.43
C GLY A 75 13.29 2.52 -0.08
N MET A 76 12.26 3.31 0.24
CA MET A 76 12.39 4.72 0.56
C MET A 76 12.74 4.91 2.03
N LYS A 77 13.87 5.57 2.30
CA LYS A 77 14.23 5.97 3.67
C LYS A 77 13.18 6.88 4.28
N GLU A 78 12.92 6.70 5.57
CA GLU A 78 11.98 7.51 6.35
C GLU A 78 12.15 9.03 6.16
N ARG A 79 13.39 9.54 6.21
CA ARG A 79 13.66 10.98 5.99
C ARG A 79 13.23 11.46 4.60
N ALA A 80 13.47 10.64 3.57
CA ALA A 80 13.06 10.97 2.21
C ALA A 80 11.54 10.94 2.07
N PHE A 81 10.90 9.99 2.75
CA PHE A 81 9.44 9.90 2.85
C PHE A 81 8.82 11.15 3.46
N TYR A 82 9.25 11.59 4.64
CA TYR A 82 8.67 12.79 5.27
C TYR A 82 8.93 14.07 4.47
N THR A 83 10.12 14.20 3.86
CA THR A 83 10.41 15.33 2.96
C THR A 83 9.42 15.38 1.79
N MET A 84 9.10 14.22 1.23
CA MET A 84 8.13 14.09 0.14
C MET A 84 6.69 14.31 0.64
N LEU A 85 6.31 13.72 1.77
CA LEU A 85 4.98 13.87 2.38
C LEU A 85 4.66 15.34 2.72
N ASN A 86 5.63 16.08 3.26
CA ASN A 86 5.43 17.50 3.57
C ASN A 86 5.21 18.32 2.30
N ARG A 87 5.99 18.08 1.24
CA ARG A 87 5.75 18.72 -0.06
C ARG A 87 4.41 18.34 -0.68
N ALA A 88 3.98 17.09 -0.53
CA ALA A 88 2.67 16.65 -0.97
C ALA A 88 1.57 17.43 -0.23
N LYS A 89 1.69 17.57 1.11
CA LYS A 89 0.75 18.35 1.94
C LYS A 89 0.73 19.83 1.55
N GLU A 90 1.89 20.43 1.30
CA GLU A 90 2.00 21.80 0.78
C GLU A 90 1.27 22.00 -0.56
N ARG A 91 1.16 20.93 -1.36
CA ARG A 91 0.43 20.88 -2.63
C ARG A 91 -1.03 20.44 -2.49
N GLY A 92 -1.55 20.35 -1.25
CA GLY A 92 -2.95 20.00 -0.99
C GLY A 92 -3.25 18.51 -0.91
N TYR A 93 -2.24 17.65 -0.74
CA TYR A 93 -2.48 16.24 -0.47
C TYR A 93 -3.18 16.03 0.87
N ILE A 94 -4.30 15.32 0.83
CA ILE A 94 -5.06 14.89 2.00
C ILE A 94 -4.83 13.38 2.19
N PRO A 95 -4.32 12.92 3.34
CA PRO A 95 -4.18 11.50 3.64
C PRO A 95 -5.52 10.77 3.50
N GLY A 96 -5.53 9.66 2.75
CA GLY A 96 -6.74 8.90 2.44
C GLY A 96 -7.50 9.40 1.20
N GLY A 97 -7.15 10.56 0.66
CA GLY A 97 -7.64 11.06 -0.62
C GLY A 97 -6.87 10.51 -1.83
N PRO A 98 -7.31 10.85 -3.05
CA PRO A 98 -6.62 10.45 -4.27
C PRO A 98 -5.24 11.11 -4.38
N VAL A 99 -4.22 10.30 -4.71
CA VAL A 99 -2.88 10.81 -5.01
C VAL A 99 -2.86 11.32 -6.45
N LYS A 100 -2.64 12.62 -6.63
CA LYS A 100 -2.47 13.27 -7.93
C LYS A 100 -0.98 13.37 -8.29
N ASP A 101 -0.70 13.53 -9.58
CA ASP A 101 0.68 13.72 -10.08
C ASP A 101 1.39 14.91 -9.44
N GLU A 102 0.65 15.98 -9.18
CA GLU A 102 1.15 17.18 -8.51
C GLU A 102 1.77 16.86 -7.14
N HIS A 103 1.19 15.94 -6.38
CA HIS A 103 1.67 15.61 -5.04
C HIS A 103 3.04 14.90 -5.07
N VAL A 104 3.30 14.14 -6.13
CA VAL A 104 4.48 13.27 -6.26
C VAL A 104 5.55 13.82 -7.21
N ALA A 105 5.25 14.88 -7.95
CA ALA A 105 6.16 15.53 -8.89
C ALA A 105 7.45 16.07 -8.23
N ASN A 106 8.56 16.06 -8.96
CA ASN A 106 9.80 16.70 -8.51
C ASN A 106 9.61 18.22 -8.38
N ALA A 107 10.19 18.83 -7.35
CA ALA A 107 10.24 20.29 -7.27
C ALA A 107 11.14 20.83 -8.39
N PRO A 108 10.76 21.96 -9.02
CA PRO A 108 11.64 22.64 -9.97
C PRO A 108 12.95 23.00 -9.27
N LYS A 109 14.08 22.62 -9.87
CA LYS A 109 15.39 22.94 -9.30
C LYS A 109 15.68 24.41 -9.59
N SER A 110 15.94 25.20 -8.55
CA SER A 110 16.58 26.51 -8.73
C SER A 110 17.93 26.26 -9.41
N GLY A 111 18.05 26.66 -10.67
CA GLY A 111 19.30 26.54 -11.41
C GLY A 111 20.41 27.40 -10.79
N ARG A 112 21.66 27.15 -11.19
CA ARG A 112 22.75 28.08 -10.87
C ARG A 112 22.44 29.43 -11.52
N PRO A 113 22.51 30.56 -10.79
CA PRO A 113 22.27 31.88 -11.37
C PRO A 113 23.25 32.11 -12.54
N LYS A 114 22.73 32.53 -13.70
CA LYS A 114 23.55 32.83 -14.88
C LYS A 114 24.30 34.15 -14.63
N ARG A 115 25.61 34.14 -14.86
CA ARG A 115 26.44 35.35 -14.77
C ARG A 115 26.05 36.28 -15.92
N VAL A 116 25.43 37.41 -15.61
CA VAL A 116 25.09 38.44 -16.61
C VAL A 116 26.37 39.15 -17.00
N THR A 117 26.99 38.79 -18.13
CA THR A 117 28.04 39.61 -18.74
C THR A 117 27.36 40.74 -19.50
N LYS A 118 27.55 41.98 -19.07
CA LYS A 118 27.10 43.16 -19.82
C LYS A 118 27.87 43.20 -21.16
N PRO A 119 27.21 43.47 -22.30
CA PRO A 119 27.92 43.70 -23.54
C PRO A 119 28.82 44.92 -23.35
N VAL A 120 30.10 44.76 -23.67
CA VAL A 120 31.05 45.88 -23.76
C VAL A 120 30.64 46.68 -24.99
N ALA A 121 30.32 47.95 -24.79
CA ALA A 121 29.99 48.89 -25.87
C ALA A 121 31.23 49.27 -26.68
#